data_AF-A0A1G2CW20-F1
#
_entry.id   AF-A0A1G2CW20-F1
#
_cell.length_a   1.000
_cell.length_b   1.000
_cell.length_c   1.000
_cell.angle_alpha   90.00
_cell.angle_beta   90.00
_cell.angle_gamma   90.00
#
_symmetry.space_group_name_H-M   'P 1'
#
loop_
_entity.id
_entity.type
_entity.pdbx_description
1 polymer ?
#
loop_
_entity_poly.entity_id
_entity_poly.type
_entity_poly.pdbx_seq_one_letter_code
_entity_poly.pdbx_strand_id
1 'polypeptide(L)'
;MTIMTAGRLRTSALLSFVGLLGLYWYGTPLPERSAVVPDVLRGAPLQVEATSTTPFDVTMGDLRYTFTPHASYTLPGLVVSLHHSDSWIDISHKGDPAQTVDICVVWGPNISTNGYRMVTYDHGDWTCYYRWTTEYDPPFSGNFLSNNHLIPTTPKLASLIKSIHVGDQILLSGTLVDYAIASKNSSGGSRNTSLVRTDGGNGACEILYLTDARILRRHMPWRDPLWNLLLMIMIGGSIGSFYLSMPKFHKSPIRDFPHTENPFDVKSFIDKNIDAKE
;
A
#
# COMPACT_ATOMS: atom_id res chain seq x y z
N MET A 1 38.11 -17.64 -20.92
CA MET A 1 37.46 -18.29 -19.76
C MET A 1 36.51 -17.34 -18.98
N THR A 2 36.59 -16.02 -19.15
CA THR A 2 35.85 -15.00 -18.38
C THR A 2 34.42 -14.68 -18.87
N ILE A 3 34.10 -14.99 -20.14
CA ILE A 3 32.79 -14.66 -20.74
C ILE A 3 31.71 -15.69 -20.35
N MET A 4 32.09 -16.97 -20.23
CA MET A 4 31.15 -18.04 -19.82
C MET A 4 30.69 -17.91 -18.37
N THR A 5 31.52 -17.37 -17.48
CA THR A 5 31.16 -17.16 -16.07
C THR A 5 30.19 -15.98 -15.90
N ALA A 6 30.36 -14.90 -16.69
CA ALA A 6 29.45 -13.76 -16.70
C ALA A 6 28.05 -14.13 -17.21
N GLY A 7 27.95 -15.00 -18.23
CA GLY A 7 26.67 -15.48 -18.76
C GLY A 7 25.88 -16.33 -17.74
N ARG A 8 26.57 -17.22 -17.01
CA ARG A 8 25.95 -18.06 -15.97
C ARG A 8 25.51 -17.27 -14.74
N LEU A 9 26.25 -16.23 -14.36
CA LEU A 9 25.89 -15.37 -13.23
C LEU A 9 24.60 -14.56 -13.52
N ARG A 10 24.44 -14.09 -14.76
CA ARG A 10 23.24 -13.37 -15.22
C ARG A 10 21.99 -14.24 -15.22
N THR A 11 22.09 -15.49 -15.66
CA THR A 11 20.94 -16.41 -15.70
C THR A 11 20.51 -16.85 -14.30
N SER A 12 21.45 -17.12 -13.39
CA SER A 12 21.12 -17.45 -11.98
C SER A 12 20.48 -16.28 -11.23
N ALA A 13 20.95 -15.04 -11.47
CA ALA A 13 20.34 -13.84 -10.88
C ALA A 13 18.91 -13.62 -11.41
N LEU A 14 18.67 -13.80 -12.71
CA LEU A 14 17.36 -13.69 -13.32
C LEU A 14 16.38 -14.75 -12.81
N LEU A 15 16.81 -16.00 -12.67
CA LEU A 15 15.96 -17.09 -12.14
C LEU A 15 15.61 -16.86 -10.66
N SER A 16 16.56 -16.35 -9.87
CA SER A 16 16.30 -15.99 -8.46
C SER A 16 15.31 -14.83 -8.38
N PHE A 17 15.43 -13.82 -9.24
CA PHE A 17 14.49 -12.71 -9.33
C PHE A 17 13.07 -13.16 -9.69
N VAL A 18 12.94 -13.99 -10.72
CA VAL A 18 11.65 -14.56 -11.14
C VAL A 18 11.06 -15.44 -10.03
N GLY A 19 11.87 -16.21 -9.33
CA GLY A 19 11.43 -17.00 -8.18
C GLY A 19 10.93 -16.14 -7.01
N LEU A 20 11.61 -15.03 -6.71
CA LEU A 20 11.20 -14.08 -5.67
C LEU A 20 9.92 -13.32 -6.04
N LEU A 21 9.78 -12.92 -7.31
CA LEU A 21 8.54 -12.35 -7.83
C LEU A 21 7.39 -13.36 -7.78
N GLY A 22 7.66 -14.63 -8.12
CA GLY A 22 6.70 -15.71 -8.03
C GLY A 22 6.22 -15.93 -6.59
N LEU A 23 7.12 -15.91 -5.61
CA LEU A 23 6.79 -16.01 -4.18
C LEU A 23 6.05 -14.78 -3.64
N TYR A 24 6.31 -13.59 -4.19
CA TYR A 24 5.58 -12.37 -3.85
C TYR A 24 4.14 -12.38 -4.39
N TRP A 25 3.95 -12.91 -5.61
CA TRP A 25 2.62 -13.06 -6.21
C TRP A 25 1.85 -14.30 -5.74
N TYR A 26 2.54 -15.29 -5.18
CA TYR A 26 1.86 -16.40 -4.51
C TYR A 26 1.22 -15.85 -3.23
N GLY A 27 -0.09 -15.63 -3.29
CA GLY A 27 -0.86 -15.01 -2.20
C GLY A 27 -0.50 -15.60 -0.85
N THR A 28 -0.21 -14.73 0.12
CA THR A 28 0.10 -15.16 1.49
C THR A 28 -1.16 -15.76 2.11
N PRO A 29 -1.13 -17.04 2.54
CA PRO A 29 -2.30 -17.66 3.12
C PRO A 29 -2.66 -16.96 4.43
N LEU A 30 -3.96 -16.81 4.69
CA LEU A 30 -4.47 -16.31 5.96
C LEU A 30 -3.90 -17.14 7.13
N PRO A 31 -3.63 -16.52 8.30
CA PRO A 31 -3.01 -17.19 9.43
C PRO A 31 -3.84 -18.39 9.87
N GLU A 32 -3.19 -19.43 10.40
CA GLU A 32 -3.91 -20.53 11.04
C GLU A 32 -4.67 -20.06 12.29
N ARG A 33 -5.77 -20.75 12.63
CA ARG A 33 -6.58 -20.44 13.82
C ARG A 33 -5.75 -20.37 15.11
N SER A 34 -4.73 -21.21 15.24
CA SER A 34 -3.80 -21.24 16.39
C SER A 34 -3.02 -19.92 16.56
N ALA A 35 -2.81 -19.18 15.47
CA ALA A 35 -2.12 -17.90 15.47
C ALA A 35 -3.05 -16.70 15.72
N VAL A 36 -4.36 -16.91 15.86
CA VAL A 36 -5.34 -15.84 16.14
C VAL A 36 -5.44 -15.59 17.65
N VAL A 37 -5.41 -14.31 18.04
CA VAL A 37 -5.49 -13.88 19.45
C VAL A 37 -6.88 -14.12 20.02
N PRO A 38 -6.99 -14.35 21.34
CA PRO A 38 -8.27 -14.65 21.99
C PRO A 38 -9.35 -13.58 21.75
N ASP A 39 -8.96 -12.30 21.72
CA ASP A 39 -9.87 -11.16 21.52
C ASP A 39 -10.55 -11.19 20.15
N VAL A 40 -9.88 -11.72 19.13
CA VAL A 40 -10.43 -11.87 17.77
C VAL A 40 -11.20 -13.19 17.63
N LEU A 41 -10.72 -14.26 18.28
CA LEU A 41 -11.37 -15.57 18.26
C LEU A 41 -12.76 -15.56 18.91
N ARG A 42 -12.93 -14.81 19.99
CA ARG A 42 -14.18 -14.75 20.77
C ARG A 42 -14.87 -13.39 20.71
N GLY A 43 -14.21 -12.39 20.14
CA GLY A 43 -14.78 -11.06 19.99
C GLY A 43 -15.88 -11.03 18.94
N ALA A 44 -16.78 -10.08 19.13
CA ALA A 44 -17.73 -9.63 18.14
C ALA A 44 -17.72 -8.09 18.13
N PRO A 45 -18.11 -7.46 17.01
CA PRO A 45 -18.27 -6.02 16.97
C PRO A 45 -19.25 -5.60 18.07
N LEU A 46 -18.84 -4.64 18.89
CA LEU A 46 -19.70 -4.02 19.88
C LEU A 46 -20.21 -2.70 19.30
N GLN A 47 -21.51 -2.62 19.10
CA GLN A 47 -22.21 -1.41 18.65
C GLN A 47 -23.14 -0.93 19.76
N VAL A 48 -22.97 0.31 20.19
CA VAL A 48 -23.82 0.95 21.22
C VAL A 48 -24.26 2.30 20.68
N GLU A 49 -25.56 2.59 20.73
CA GLU A 49 -26.14 3.85 20.24
C GLU A 49 -25.37 5.07 20.76
N ALA A 50 -25.16 6.05 19.89
CA ALA A 50 -24.38 7.23 20.24
C ALA A 50 -25.12 8.08 21.28
N THR A 51 -24.39 8.56 22.29
CA THR A 51 -24.94 9.47 23.30
C THR A 51 -25.32 10.84 22.73
N SER A 52 -24.75 11.21 21.59
CA SER A 52 -25.10 12.40 20.81
C SER A 52 -25.06 12.07 19.33
N THR A 53 -26.10 12.49 18.61
CA THR A 53 -26.24 12.39 17.15
C THR A 53 -26.10 13.74 16.46
N THR A 54 -25.63 14.77 17.19
CA THR A 54 -25.48 16.12 16.63
C THR A 54 -24.43 16.12 15.52
N PRO A 55 -24.78 16.56 14.29
CA PRO A 55 -23.82 16.65 13.21
C PRO A 55 -22.69 17.64 13.52
N PHE A 56 -21.49 17.34 13.03
CA PHE A 56 -20.32 18.21 13.19
C PHE A 56 -19.53 18.30 11.89
N ASP A 57 -18.86 19.44 11.69
CA ASP A 57 -18.13 19.72 10.48
C ASP A 57 -16.61 19.56 10.65
N VAL A 58 -15.96 18.95 9.67
CA VAL A 58 -14.50 18.77 9.61
C VAL A 58 -14.00 19.16 8.22
N THR A 59 -12.92 19.91 8.15
CA THR A 59 -12.28 20.24 6.88
C THR A 59 -11.11 19.31 6.64
N MET A 60 -11.09 18.66 5.47
CA MET A 60 -9.99 17.79 5.02
C MET A 60 -9.57 18.26 3.62
N GLY A 61 -8.36 18.83 3.52
CA GLY A 61 -7.93 19.51 2.29
C GLY A 61 -8.84 20.70 1.96
N ASP A 62 -9.33 20.75 0.72
CA ASP A 62 -10.25 21.79 0.23
C ASP A 62 -11.74 21.46 0.45
N LEU A 63 -12.05 20.31 1.07
CA LEU A 63 -13.41 19.81 1.24
C LEU A 63 -13.87 19.92 2.69
N ARG A 64 -15.15 20.28 2.86
CA ARG A 64 -15.84 20.32 4.16
C ARG A 64 -16.74 19.10 4.27
N TYR A 65 -16.52 18.30 5.29
CA TYR A 65 -17.32 17.13 5.63
C TYR A 65 -18.27 17.48 6.75
N THR A 66 -19.53 17.08 6.64
CA THR A 66 -20.49 17.08 7.73
C THR A 66 -20.74 15.63 8.13
N PHE A 67 -20.32 15.26 9.34
CA PHE A 67 -20.49 13.92 9.90
C PHE A 67 -21.70 13.88 10.83
N THR A 68 -22.55 12.86 10.68
CA THR A 68 -23.69 12.62 11.57
C THR A 68 -23.47 11.31 12.35
N PRO A 69 -23.21 11.38 13.67
CA PRO A 69 -23.01 10.20 14.51
C PRO A 69 -24.28 9.35 14.70
N HIS A 70 -24.10 8.02 14.73
CA HIS A 70 -25.18 7.07 14.98
C HIS A 70 -24.89 6.10 16.13
N ALA A 71 -23.71 5.48 16.16
CA ALA A 71 -23.36 4.52 17.19
C ALA A 71 -21.85 4.51 17.49
N SER A 72 -21.48 4.33 18.74
CA SER A 72 -20.11 3.91 19.07
C SER A 72 -19.89 2.48 18.60
N TYR A 73 -18.69 2.21 18.10
CA TYR A 73 -18.37 0.94 17.46
C TYR A 73 -16.96 0.49 17.80
N THR A 74 -16.83 -0.76 18.23
CA THR A 74 -15.56 -1.43 18.50
C THR A 74 -15.48 -2.74 17.76
N LEU A 75 -14.47 -2.91 16.92
CA LEU A 75 -14.31 -4.05 16.03
C LEU A 75 -12.99 -4.77 16.31
N PRO A 76 -12.99 -5.85 17.10
CA PRO A 76 -11.92 -6.84 17.06
C PRO A 76 -12.12 -7.76 15.85
N GLY A 77 -11.06 -8.01 15.08
CA GLY A 77 -11.19 -8.92 13.96
C GLY A 77 -9.91 -9.26 13.22
N LEU A 78 -10.02 -10.21 12.30
CA LEU A 78 -8.98 -10.62 11.37
C LEU A 78 -9.26 -9.98 10.01
N VAL A 79 -8.29 -9.26 9.47
CA VAL A 79 -8.37 -8.66 8.13
C VAL A 79 -8.23 -9.75 7.08
N VAL A 80 -9.19 -9.84 6.17
CA VAL A 80 -9.21 -10.88 5.11
C VAL A 80 -9.09 -10.31 3.70
N SER A 81 -9.43 -9.03 3.53
CA SER A 81 -9.23 -8.29 2.28
C SER A 81 -9.13 -6.80 2.58
N LEU A 82 -8.45 -6.08 1.70
CA LEU A 82 -8.20 -4.64 1.80
C LEU A 82 -8.43 -4.02 0.42
N HIS A 83 -9.04 -2.85 0.40
CA HIS A 83 -9.10 -2.01 -0.77
C HIS A 83 -8.54 -0.63 -0.39
N HIS A 84 -7.47 -0.24 -1.07
CA HIS A 84 -6.90 1.10 -0.98
C HIS A 84 -7.45 1.89 -2.16
N SER A 85 -8.22 2.95 -1.90
CA SER A 85 -8.57 3.89 -2.94
C SER A 85 -7.30 4.61 -3.44
N ASP A 86 -7.19 4.81 -4.74
CA ASP A 86 -6.06 5.51 -5.38
C ASP A 86 -5.94 7.00 -4.99
N SER A 87 -6.90 7.52 -4.19
CA SER A 87 -6.97 8.91 -3.74
C SER A 87 -5.90 9.32 -2.71
N TRP A 88 -5.07 8.38 -2.23
CA TRP A 88 -4.10 8.64 -1.17
C TRP A 88 -2.90 9.51 -1.60
N ILE A 89 -2.47 9.43 -2.87
CA ILE A 89 -1.32 10.21 -3.37
C ILE A 89 -1.71 11.67 -3.63
N ASP A 90 -3.01 11.97 -3.62
CA ASP A 90 -3.57 13.22 -4.10
C ASP A 90 -4.52 13.89 -3.10
N ILE A 91 -4.14 13.89 -1.81
CA ILE A 91 -4.70 14.82 -0.81
C ILE A 91 -4.53 16.29 -1.28
N SER A 92 -3.65 16.53 -2.27
CA SER A 92 -3.46 17.82 -2.94
C SER A 92 -4.35 18.04 -4.17
N HIS A 93 -4.75 17.00 -4.92
CA HIS A 93 -5.59 17.16 -6.11
C HIS A 93 -6.67 16.05 -6.29
N LYS A 94 -7.93 16.43 -6.03
CA LYS A 94 -9.14 15.95 -6.72
C LYS A 94 -9.83 14.62 -6.30
N GLY A 95 -9.39 13.87 -5.30
CA GLY A 95 -10.15 12.70 -4.77
C GLY A 95 -10.73 12.93 -3.37
N ASP A 96 -11.84 12.28 -3.00
CA ASP A 96 -12.52 12.30 -1.68
C ASP A 96 -11.56 11.91 -0.54
N PRO A 97 -11.01 12.86 0.27
CA PRO A 97 -10.01 12.55 1.28
C PRO A 97 -10.50 11.69 2.44
N ALA A 98 -11.82 11.51 2.60
CA ALA A 98 -12.36 10.58 3.58
C ALA A 98 -12.26 9.13 3.09
N GLN A 99 -12.20 8.91 1.77
CA GLN A 99 -12.04 7.59 1.18
C GLN A 99 -10.60 7.12 1.32
N THR A 100 -10.26 6.55 2.48
CA THR A 100 -8.89 6.27 2.87
C THR A 100 -8.54 4.79 2.80
N VAL A 101 -9.28 3.92 3.49
CA VAL A 101 -9.10 2.46 3.39
C VAL A 101 -10.42 1.75 3.69
N ASP A 102 -10.84 0.88 2.78
CA ASP A 102 -11.91 -0.08 3.04
C ASP A 102 -11.30 -1.41 3.48
N ILE A 103 -11.81 -2.00 4.55
CA ILE A 103 -11.33 -3.27 5.08
C ILE A 103 -12.43 -4.31 5.25
N CYS A 104 -12.17 -5.52 4.76
CA CYS A 104 -12.98 -6.70 5.05
C CYS A 104 -12.43 -7.38 6.30
N VAL A 105 -13.29 -7.57 7.29
CA VAL A 105 -12.92 -8.17 8.58
C VAL A 105 -13.84 -9.34 8.90
N VAL A 106 -13.26 -10.42 9.44
CA VAL A 106 -14.00 -11.56 9.99
C VAL A 106 -13.67 -11.74 11.47
N TRP A 107 -14.60 -12.35 12.21
CA TRP A 107 -14.42 -12.64 13.64
C TRP A 107 -15.16 -13.92 14.04
N GLY A 108 -14.99 -14.31 15.31
CA GLY A 108 -15.87 -15.28 15.97
C GLY A 108 -16.01 -16.62 15.25
N PRO A 109 -17.25 -17.11 14.98
CA PRO A 109 -17.52 -18.40 14.37
C PRO A 109 -16.71 -18.69 13.11
N ASN A 110 -16.62 -17.74 12.17
CA ASN A 110 -15.86 -17.89 10.92
C ASN A 110 -14.41 -18.28 11.15
N ILE A 111 -13.79 -17.76 12.22
CA ILE A 111 -12.42 -18.10 12.60
C ILE A 111 -12.39 -19.42 13.39
N SER A 112 -13.33 -19.60 14.31
CA SER A 112 -13.38 -20.76 15.20
C SER A 112 -13.51 -22.09 14.44
N THR A 113 -14.20 -22.08 13.29
CA THR A 113 -14.46 -23.24 12.42
C THR A 113 -13.43 -23.40 11.30
N ASN A 114 -12.44 -22.51 11.19
CA ASN A 114 -11.57 -22.36 10.02
C ASN A 114 -12.29 -21.99 8.70
N GLY A 115 -13.58 -21.65 8.71
CA GLY A 115 -14.34 -21.31 7.50
C GLY A 115 -13.75 -20.16 6.70
N TYR A 116 -13.17 -19.16 7.38
CA TYR A 116 -12.49 -18.01 6.75
C TYR A 116 -11.34 -18.36 5.79
N ARG A 117 -10.78 -19.57 5.87
CA ARG A 117 -9.69 -20.04 4.98
C ARG A 117 -10.20 -20.84 3.79
N MET A 118 -11.50 -21.15 3.75
CA MET A 118 -12.17 -21.94 2.70
C MET A 118 -12.91 -21.06 1.69
N VAL A 119 -12.78 -19.74 1.84
CA VAL A 119 -13.38 -18.74 0.97
C VAL A 119 -12.29 -17.84 0.40
N THR A 120 -12.52 -17.36 -0.81
CA THR A 120 -11.74 -16.26 -1.41
C THR A 120 -12.52 -14.98 -1.23
N TYR A 121 -11.80 -13.92 -0.87
CA TYR A 121 -12.33 -12.59 -0.69
C TYR A 121 -11.93 -11.72 -1.87
N ASP A 122 -12.84 -10.82 -2.24
CA ASP A 122 -12.58 -9.74 -3.19
C ASP A 122 -13.17 -8.46 -2.62
N HIS A 123 -12.68 -7.31 -3.08
CA HIS A 123 -13.07 -6.04 -2.51
C HIS A 123 -13.22 -5.00 -3.62
N GLY A 124 -14.46 -4.57 -3.85
CA GLY A 124 -14.73 -3.41 -4.69
C GLY A 124 -14.87 -2.14 -3.84
N ASP A 125 -15.15 -1.02 -4.50
CA ASP A 125 -15.55 0.19 -3.79
C ASP A 125 -16.77 -0.13 -2.90
N TRP A 126 -16.65 0.02 -1.58
CA TRP A 126 -17.73 -0.10 -0.60
C TRP A 126 -18.34 -1.48 -0.37
N THR A 127 -17.85 -2.54 -1.03
CA THR A 127 -18.44 -3.88 -0.88
C THR A 127 -17.36 -4.94 -0.73
N CYS A 128 -17.44 -5.66 0.39
CA CYS A 128 -16.68 -6.88 0.60
C CYS A 128 -17.38 -8.08 -0.04
N TYR A 129 -16.72 -8.72 -0.99
CA TYR A 129 -17.23 -9.93 -1.64
C TYR A 129 -16.52 -11.16 -1.09
N TYR A 130 -17.26 -12.27 -1.00
CA TYR A 130 -16.68 -13.58 -0.70
C TYR A 130 -17.32 -14.64 -1.58
N ARG A 131 -16.53 -15.65 -1.95
CA ARG A 131 -17.01 -16.89 -2.56
C ARG A 131 -16.28 -18.07 -1.95
N TRP A 132 -16.96 -19.19 -1.76
CA TRP A 132 -16.30 -20.42 -1.34
C TRP A 132 -15.62 -21.10 -2.54
N THR A 133 -14.55 -21.84 -2.24
CA THR A 133 -13.75 -22.56 -3.25
C THR A 133 -13.99 -24.06 -3.25
N THR A 134 -14.83 -24.54 -2.32
CA THR A 134 -15.15 -25.95 -2.11
C THR A 134 -16.47 -26.33 -2.77
N GLU A 135 -16.62 -27.62 -3.12
CA GLU A 135 -17.90 -28.16 -3.64
C GLU A 135 -18.99 -28.23 -2.55
N TYR A 136 -18.58 -28.26 -1.28
CA TYR A 136 -19.45 -28.26 -0.12
C TYR A 136 -19.48 -26.88 0.54
N ASP A 137 -20.61 -26.57 1.19
CA ASP A 137 -20.79 -25.32 1.94
C ASP A 137 -19.79 -25.27 3.12
N PRO A 138 -18.83 -24.33 3.12
CA PRO A 138 -17.89 -24.22 4.23
C PRO A 138 -18.63 -23.74 5.49
N PRO A 139 -18.08 -23.98 6.69
CA PRO A 139 -18.64 -23.44 7.93
C PRO A 139 -18.34 -21.94 8.06
N PHE A 140 -18.84 -21.15 7.12
CA PHE A 140 -18.66 -19.72 6.95
C PHE A 140 -20.02 -19.03 6.85
N SER A 141 -20.16 -17.88 7.48
CA SER A 141 -21.38 -17.06 7.40
C SER A 141 -21.02 -15.59 7.23
N GLY A 142 -21.70 -14.92 6.28
CA GLY A 142 -21.58 -13.48 6.07
C GLY A 142 -21.93 -12.63 7.29
N ASN A 143 -22.72 -13.16 8.23
CA ASN A 143 -23.08 -12.48 9.48
C ASN A 143 -21.88 -12.27 10.43
N PHE A 144 -20.77 -12.98 10.21
CA PHE A 144 -19.51 -12.80 10.94
C PHE A 144 -18.40 -12.25 10.02
N LEU A 145 -18.83 -11.44 9.05
CA LEU A 145 -18.01 -10.64 8.15
C LEU A 145 -18.57 -9.21 8.13
N SER A 146 -17.69 -8.23 8.02
CA SER A 146 -18.04 -6.81 7.98
C SER A 146 -17.19 -6.10 6.95
N ASN A 147 -17.79 -5.16 6.22
CA ASN A 147 -17.06 -4.24 5.36
C ASN A 147 -16.98 -2.87 5.99
N ASN A 148 -15.78 -2.41 6.34
CA ASN A 148 -15.62 -1.16 7.08
C ASN A 148 -14.87 -0.14 6.23
N HIS A 149 -15.50 1.01 6.04
CA HIS A 149 -14.87 2.20 5.50
C HIS A 149 -14.28 3.03 6.64
N LEU A 150 -12.97 3.13 6.71
CA LEU A 150 -12.29 3.79 7.81
C LEU A 150 -12.02 5.25 7.48
N ILE A 151 -12.38 6.17 8.38
CA ILE A 151 -12.07 7.59 8.29
C ILE A 151 -11.18 7.97 9.48
N PRO A 152 -9.84 8.03 9.32
CA PRO A 152 -8.92 8.32 10.42
C PRO A 152 -9.04 9.77 10.88
N THR A 153 -9.16 9.97 12.19
CA THR A 153 -9.24 11.31 12.80
C THR A 153 -7.89 12.01 12.97
N THR A 154 -6.78 11.28 12.82
CA THR A 154 -5.44 11.83 12.98
C THR A 154 -4.46 11.27 11.94
N PRO A 155 -3.38 12.00 11.58
CA PRO A 155 -2.33 11.49 10.70
C PRO A 155 -1.66 10.20 11.22
N LYS A 156 -1.58 10.05 12.54
CA LYS A 156 -1.03 8.84 13.17
C LYS A 156 -1.92 7.62 12.90
N LEU A 157 -3.24 7.77 13.05
CA LEU A 157 -4.19 6.71 12.73
C LEU A 157 -4.16 6.40 11.23
N ALA A 158 -4.14 7.43 10.38
CA ALA A 158 -4.02 7.28 8.93
C ALA A 158 -2.79 6.44 8.54
N SER A 159 -1.63 6.74 9.12
CA SER A 159 -0.40 5.96 8.91
C SER A 159 -0.50 4.53 9.44
N LEU A 160 -1.17 4.31 10.57
CA LEU A 160 -1.35 2.97 11.15
C LEU A 160 -2.26 2.11 10.27
N ILE A 161 -3.40 2.63 9.84
CA ILE A 161 -4.34 1.93 8.96
C ILE A 161 -3.66 1.58 7.64
N LYS A 162 -2.90 2.51 7.07
CA LYS A 162 -2.13 2.27 5.84
C LYS A 162 -1.15 1.11 5.97
N SER A 163 -0.66 0.85 7.17
CA SER A 163 0.26 -0.25 7.41
C SER A 163 -0.43 -1.60 7.57
N ILE A 164 -1.75 -1.67 7.72
CA ILE A 164 -2.49 -2.91 7.92
C ILE A 164 -2.38 -3.78 6.66
N HIS A 165 -2.14 -5.07 6.86
CA HIS A 165 -2.11 -6.06 5.80
C HIS A 165 -3.19 -7.13 5.97
N VAL A 166 -3.54 -7.81 4.87
CA VAL A 166 -4.35 -9.02 4.93
C VAL A 166 -3.68 -10.05 5.87
N GLY A 167 -4.46 -10.61 6.78
CA GLY A 167 -4.04 -11.49 7.84
C GLY A 167 -3.75 -10.78 9.18
N ASP A 168 -3.59 -9.46 9.21
CA ASP A 168 -3.41 -8.72 10.46
C ASP A 168 -4.65 -8.86 11.35
N GLN A 169 -4.41 -8.94 12.65
CA GLN A 169 -5.43 -8.99 13.68
C GLN A 169 -5.51 -7.62 14.33
N ILE A 170 -6.68 -7.01 14.31
CA ILE A 170 -6.86 -5.61 14.63
C ILE A 170 -7.94 -5.42 15.69
N LEU A 171 -7.89 -4.28 16.35
CA LEU A 171 -8.93 -3.71 17.17
C LEU A 171 -9.13 -2.26 16.74
N LEU A 172 -10.30 -1.96 16.18
CA LEU A 172 -10.67 -0.61 15.78
C LEU A 172 -11.73 -0.07 16.73
N SER A 173 -11.69 1.23 16.99
CA SER A 173 -12.73 1.90 17.76
C SER A 173 -13.02 3.29 17.20
N GLY A 174 -14.28 3.67 17.25
CA GLY A 174 -14.74 4.94 16.71
C GLY A 174 -16.25 5.07 16.79
N THR A 175 -16.78 5.87 15.88
CA THR A 175 -18.21 6.13 15.77
C THR A 175 -18.65 5.83 14.35
N LEU A 176 -19.73 5.07 14.20
CA LEU A 176 -20.44 4.92 12.93
C LEU A 176 -21.10 6.24 12.57
N VAL A 177 -20.77 6.76 11.40
CA VAL A 177 -21.23 8.08 10.94
C VAL A 177 -21.77 8.02 9.53
N ASP A 178 -22.79 8.81 9.25
CA ASP A 178 -23.03 9.27 7.89
C ASP A 178 -22.11 10.45 7.58
N TYR A 179 -21.83 10.69 6.32
CA TYR A 179 -21.15 11.91 5.91
C TYR A 179 -21.71 12.54 4.64
N ALA A 180 -21.62 13.87 4.58
CA ALA A 180 -21.88 14.65 3.38
C ALA A 180 -20.67 15.53 3.08
N ILE A 181 -20.33 15.69 1.80
CA ILE A 181 -19.22 16.51 1.35
C ILE A 181 -19.78 17.83 0.79
N ALA A 182 -19.15 18.94 1.12
CA ALA A 182 -19.36 20.22 0.47
C ALA A 182 -18.02 20.78 -0.03
N SER A 183 -18.01 21.26 -1.27
CA SER A 183 -16.94 22.06 -1.85
C SER A 183 -17.41 23.51 -2.02
N LYS A 184 -16.48 24.46 -2.15
CA LYS A 184 -16.78 25.89 -2.35
C LYS A 184 -17.75 26.16 -3.50
N ASN A 185 -17.83 25.27 -4.50
CA ASN A 185 -18.62 25.44 -5.71
C ASN A 185 -19.65 24.32 -5.99
N SER A 186 -19.77 23.31 -5.13
CA SER A 186 -20.77 22.24 -5.28
C SER A 186 -21.02 21.50 -3.97
N SER A 187 -22.27 21.09 -3.73
CA SER A 187 -22.53 19.98 -2.82
C SER A 187 -21.89 18.72 -3.41
N GLY A 188 -20.95 18.12 -2.69
CA GLY A 188 -20.39 16.82 -3.04
C GLY A 188 -21.38 15.69 -2.76
N GLY A 189 -20.90 14.45 -2.81
CA GLY A 189 -21.71 13.27 -2.49
C GLY A 189 -22.02 13.15 -0.99
N SER A 190 -23.02 12.34 -0.66
CA SER A 190 -23.26 11.85 0.69
C SER A 190 -23.22 10.32 0.73
N ARG A 191 -22.96 9.78 1.92
CA ARG A 191 -22.96 8.36 2.21
C ARG A 191 -23.55 8.10 3.59
N ASN A 192 -24.22 6.97 3.71
CA ASN A 192 -24.79 6.49 4.96
C ASN A 192 -24.07 5.24 5.42
N THR A 193 -23.85 5.14 6.73
CA THR A 193 -23.30 3.93 7.37
C THR A 193 -24.39 2.88 7.50
N SER A 194 -24.03 1.61 7.36
CA SER A 194 -24.87 0.54 7.88
C SER A 194 -24.80 0.53 9.41
N LEU A 195 -25.95 0.24 10.02
CA LEU A 195 -26.13 -0.06 11.45
C LEU A 195 -26.65 -1.48 11.66
N VAL A 196 -27.00 -2.17 10.57
CA VAL A 196 -27.50 -3.55 10.60
C VAL A 196 -26.29 -4.47 10.57
N ARG A 197 -26.37 -5.61 11.27
CA ARG A 197 -25.21 -6.51 11.42
C ARG A 197 -25.23 -7.71 10.49
N THR A 198 -26.38 -7.97 9.89
CA THR A 198 -26.68 -9.14 9.05
C THR A 198 -27.08 -8.75 7.64
N ASP A 199 -26.94 -7.47 7.28
CA ASP A 199 -27.09 -7.02 5.91
C ASP A 199 -25.84 -7.37 5.09
N GLY A 200 -25.99 -7.36 3.77
CA GLY A 200 -24.92 -7.69 2.84
C GLY A 200 -25.12 -6.98 1.50
N GLY A 201 -24.07 -6.97 0.69
CA GLY A 201 -24.07 -6.28 -0.61
C GLY A 201 -23.92 -4.76 -0.49
N ASN A 202 -24.37 -4.06 -1.54
CA ASN A 202 -24.23 -2.61 -1.63
C ASN A 202 -25.10 -1.90 -0.58
N GLY A 203 -24.47 -1.23 0.37
CA GLY A 203 -25.13 -0.57 1.51
C GLY A 203 -24.82 -1.20 2.88
N ALA A 204 -24.21 -2.38 2.92
CA ALA A 204 -23.79 -3.04 4.17
C ALA A 204 -22.42 -2.56 4.70
N CYS A 205 -21.98 -1.38 4.27
CA CYS A 205 -20.68 -0.82 4.65
C CYS A 205 -20.81 -0.02 5.94
N GLU A 206 -20.02 -0.35 6.94
CA GLU A 206 -19.87 0.45 8.16
C GLU A 206 -18.90 1.60 7.91
N ILE A 207 -19.36 2.84 7.99
CA ILE A 207 -18.50 4.01 7.87
C ILE A 207 -18.04 4.43 9.27
N LEU A 208 -16.78 4.14 9.58
CA LEU A 208 -16.21 4.30 10.91
C LEU A 208 -15.33 5.56 10.99
N TYR A 209 -15.86 6.59 11.67
CA TYR A 209 -15.06 7.74 12.13
C TYR A 209 -14.13 7.29 13.26
N LEU A 210 -12.89 7.01 12.90
CA LEU A 210 -11.98 6.20 13.69
C LEU A 210 -11.19 7.04 14.70
N THR A 211 -11.31 6.70 15.98
CA THR A 211 -10.66 7.41 17.09
C THR A 211 -9.54 6.60 17.75
N ASP A 212 -9.58 5.28 17.67
CA ASP A 212 -8.50 4.38 18.10
C ASP A 212 -8.31 3.22 17.12
N ALA A 213 -7.08 2.80 16.94
CA ALA A 213 -6.76 1.59 16.20
C ALA A 213 -5.52 0.93 16.78
N ARG A 214 -5.58 -0.40 16.90
CA ARG A 214 -4.49 -1.24 17.38
C ARG A 214 -4.36 -2.46 16.49
N ILE A 215 -3.12 -2.81 16.18
CA ILE A 215 -2.80 -4.07 15.52
C ILE A 215 -2.37 -5.03 16.63
N LEU A 216 -3.29 -5.92 17.00
CA LEU A 216 -3.11 -6.89 18.07
C LEU A 216 -2.01 -7.89 17.73
N ARG A 217 -1.95 -8.29 16.44
CA ARG A 217 -0.91 -9.18 15.92
C ARG A 217 -0.72 -8.98 14.42
N ARG A 218 0.53 -8.82 14.02
CA ARG A 218 0.94 -8.75 12.61
C ARG A 218 0.97 -10.14 11.97
N HIS A 219 0.49 -10.25 10.75
CA HIS A 219 0.71 -11.40 9.90
C HIS A 219 2.03 -11.28 9.17
N MET A 220 2.89 -12.28 9.34
CA MET A 220 4.22 -12.33 8.72
C MET A 220 5.00 -11.00 8.85
N PRO A 221 5.34 -10.52 10.07
CA PRO A 221 6.00 -9.22 10.27
C PRO A 221 7.37 -9.10 9.57
N TRP A 222 7.97 -10.24 9.20
CA TRP A 222 9.20 -10.30 8.42
C TRP A 222 9.00 -10.06 6.91
N ARG A 223 7.76 -10.07 6.40
CA ARG A 223 7.47 -10.01 4.96
C ARG A 223 8.00 -8.73 4.32
N ASP A 224 7.62 -7.56 4.84
CA ASP A 224 8.02 -6.29 4.24
C ASP A 224 9.53 -6.01 4.41
N PRO A 225 10.16 -6.28 5.58
CA PRO A 225 11.61 -6.19 5.71
C PRO A 225 12.36 -7.13 4.76
N LEU A 226 11.91 -8.38 4.65
CA LEU A 226 12.49 -9.36 3.74
C LEU A 226 12.35 -8.88 2.29
N TRP A 227 11.18 -8.39 1.90
CA TRP A 227 10.94 -7.85 0.59
C TRP A 227 11.86 -6.66 0.27
N ASN A 228 11.95 -5.69 1.17
CA ASN A 228 12.84 -4.54 1.01
C ASN A 228 14.30 -4.98 0.87
N LEU A 229 14.76 -5.96 1.67
CA LEU A 229 16.10 -6.52 1.55
C LEU A 229 16.33 -7.16 0.17
N LEU A 230 15.38 -7.99 -0.29
CA LEU A 230 15.46 -8.65 -1.59
C LEU A 230 15.48 -7.62 -2.74
N LEU A 231 14.68 -6.55 -2.63
CA LEU A 231 14.67 -5.45 -3.59
C LEU A 231 16.01 -4.70 -3.62
N MET A 232 16.61 -4.44 -2.46
CA MET A 232 17.94 -3.80 -2.37
C MET A 232 19.03 -4.67 -2.98
N ILE A 233 19.00 -5.98 -2.75
CA ILE A 233 19.91 -6.94 -3.38
C ILE A 233 19.73 -6.92 -4.92
N MET A 234 18.49 -6.86 -5.40
CA MET A 234 18.18 -6.79 -6.83
C MET A 234 18.69 -5.51 -7.48
N ILE A 235 18.46 -4.34 -6.87
CA ILE A 235 18.94 -3.05 -7.35
C ILE A 235 20.47 -3.02 -7.34
N GLY A 236 21.10 -3.42 -6.22
CA GLY A 236 22.55 -3.47 -6.09
C GLY A 236 23.20 -4.43 -7.09
N GLY A 237 22.61 -5.60 -7.31
CA GLY A 237 23.07 -6.56 -8.32
C GLY A 237 22.96 -6.03 -9.74
N SER A 238 21.88 -5.29 -10.04
CA SER A 238 21.66 -4.66 -11.36
C SER A 238 22.69 -3.55 -11.64
N ILE A 239 22.93 -2.68 -10.65
CA ILE A 239 23.96 -1.62 -10.74
C ILE A 239 25.35 -2.23 -10.87
N GLY A 240 25.68 -3.25 -10.07
CA GLY A 240 26.96 -3.94 -10.12
C GLY A 240 27.20 -4.64 -11.48
N SER A 241 26.18 -5.31 -12.02
CA SER A 241 26.25 -5.93 -13.35
C SER A 241 26.43 -4.89 -14.46
N PHE A 242 25.74 -3.75 -14.38
CA PHE A 242 25.92 -2.64 -15.32
C PHE A 242 27.35 -2.10 -15.27
N TYR A 243 27.89 -1.82 -14.07
CA TYR A 243 29.26 -1.36 -13.89
C TYR A 243 30.30 -2.34 -14.45
N LEU A 244 30.15 -3.64 -14.16
CA LEU A 244 31.04 -4.69 -14.68
C LEU A 244 30.92 -4.90 -16.20
N SER A 245 29.80 -4.50 -16.80
CA SER A 245 29.57 -4.57 -18.24
C SER A 245 30.04 -3.35 -19.02
N MET A 246 30.38 -2.25 -18.34
CA MET A 246 30.95 -1.09 -19.00
C MET A 246 32.26 -1.50 -19.69
N PRO A 247 32.46 -1.12 -20.96
CA PRO A 247 33.77 -1.27 -21.59
C PRO A 247 34.79 -0.59 -20.68
N LYS A 248 35.83 -1.31 -20.28
CA LYS A 248 36.98 -0.64 -19.65
C LYS A 248 37.44 0.39 -20.65
N PHE A 249 37.41 1.68 -20.29
CA PHE A 249 37.99 2.73 -21.11
C PHE A 249 39.47 2.39 -21.28
N HIS A 250 39.81 1.76 -22.39
CA HIS A 250 41.19 1.67 -22.83
C HIS A 250 41.56 3.11 -23.13
N LYS A 251 42.43 3.71 -22.31
CA LYS A 251 43.06 4.98 -22.68
C LYS A 251 43.74 4.70 -24.02
N SER A 252 43.13 5.14 -25.11
CA SER A 252 43.83 5.18 -26.39
C SER A 252 45.14 5.92 -26.11
N PRO A 253 46.32 5.36 -26.44
CA PRO A 253 47.53 6.13 -26.34
C PRO A 253 47.28 7.43 -27.10
N ILE A 254 47.46 8.57 -26.42
CA ILE A 254 47.41 9.87 -27.05
C ILE A 254 48.39 9.75 -28.22
N ARG A 255 47.88 9.84 -29.46
CA ARG A 255 48.76 9.99 -30.61
C ARG A 255 49.46 11.31 -30.37
N ASP A 256 50.73 11.27 -30.00
CA ASP A 256 51.59 12.43 -30.01
C ASP A 256 51.58 12.96 -31.44
N PHE A 257 50.79 14.00 -31.68
CA PHE A 257 50.93 14.78 -32.90
C PHE A 257 52.29 15.47 -32.81
N PRO A 258 53.18 15.31 -33.78
CA PRO A 258 54.41 16.09 -33.81
C PRO A 258 54.03 17.57 -33.71
N HIS A 259 54.64 18.30 -32.78
CA HIS A 259 54.53 19.77 -32.72
C HIS A 259 55.23 20.38 -33.93
N THR A 260 54.67 20.19 -35.12
CA THR A 260 55.08 20.86 -36.34
C THR A 260 54.16 22.06 -36.52
N GLU A 261 54.72 23.23 -36.19
CA GLU A 261 54.30 24.57 -36.58
C GLU A 261 52.84 24.93 -36.24
N ASN A 262 52.65 25.60 -35.11
CA ASN A 262 51.40 26.31 -34.82
C ASN A 262 51.20 27.41 -35.89
N PRO A 263 50.20 27.29 -36.79
CA PRO A 263 49.98 28.28 -37.84
C PRO A 263 49.46 29.62 -37.30
N PHE A 264 49.28 29.75 -35.99
CA PHE A 264 48.85 30.95 -35.28
C PHE A 264 49.91 31.47 -34.29
N ASP A 265 51.20 31.15 -34.48
CA ASP A 265 52.28 31.81 -33.73
C ASP A 265 52.48 33.26 -34.24
N VAL A 266 51.62 34.13 -33.73
CA VAL A 266 51.61 35.58 -33.99
C VAL A 266 52.95 36.23 -33.67
N LYS A 267 53.74 35.67 -32.75
CA LYS A 267 55.02 36.25 -32.34
C LYS A 267 56.06 36.16 -33.45
N SER A 268 56.20 35.00 -34.10
CA SER A 268 57.14 34.84 -35.22
C SER A 268 56.77 35.68 -36.46
N PHE A 269 55.47 35.94 -36.66
CA PHE A 269 54.96 36.77 -37.74
C PHE A 269 55.28 38.26 -37.52
N ILE A 270 55.19 38.73 -36.28
CA ILE A 270 55.51 40.11 -35.91
C ILE A 270 57.02 40.35 -35.98
N ASP A 271 57.82 39.45 -35.42
CA ASP A 271 59.29 39.57 -35.40
C ASP A 271 59.89 39.59 -36.83
N LYS A 272 59.25 38.94 -37.82
CA LYS A 272 59.68 38.95 -39.23
C LYS A 272 59.31 40.20 -40.02
N ASN A 273 58.29 40.96 -39.59
CA ASN A 273 57.71 42.03 -40.41
C ASN A 273 57.91 43.44 -39.81
N ILE A 274 58.49 43.56 -38.62
CA ILE A 274 58.79 44.86 -38.00
C ILE A 274 60.21 45.37 -38.33
N ASP A 275 61.17 44.51 -38.68
CA ASP A 275 62.53 44.93 -39.09
C ASP A 275 62.65 45.34 -40.58
N ALA A 276 61.53 45.46 -41.32
CA ALA A 276 61.52 45.85 -42.74
C ALA A 276 61.10 47.32 -42.97
N LYS A 277 61.12 48.17 -41.93
CA LYS A 277 60.89 49.62 -42.03
C LYS A 277 61.90 50.42 -41.21
N GLU A 278 63.14 50.44 -41.67
CA GLU A 278 63.97 51.66 -41.79
C GLU A 278 64.61 51.68 -43.18
#